data_AF-A0A6D0IJ10-F1
#
_entry.id   AF-A0A6D0IJ10-F1
#
_cell.length_a   1.000
_cell.length_b   1.000
_cell.length_c   1.000
_cell.angle_alpha   90.00
_cell.angle_beta   90.00
_cell.angle_gamma   90.00
#
_symmetry.space_group_name_H-M   'P 1'
#
loop_
_entity.id
_entity.type
_entity.pdbx_description
1 polymer ?
#
loop_
_entity_poly.entity_id
_entity_poly.type
_entity_poly.pdbx_seq_one_letter_code
_entity_poly.pdbx_strand_id
1 'polypeptide(L)'
;ISGADEQEAHQRLSQWLRDEFPHCDAPLAEVKSDELEPLPVSLTNLNPQIIRARTVCSGSAGGILTPISSLDLNALGNLPAAKGVDAEQSALENGLTLVLKNIEFRLLDSDGATSAILEAHRSLAGDTSLREHLLAGVSAGLSCAEAIVTSANHFCEEFARSSSSYLQERALDVRDVCFQLLQQIYGEQRFP
;
A
#
# COMPACT_ATOMS: atom_id res chain seq x y z
N ILE A 1 -15.76 -7.64 18.88
CA ILE A 1 -16.23 -9.04 18.95
C ILE A 1 -17.42 -9.03 19.88
N SER A 2 -18.48 -9.80 19.63
CA SER A 2 -19.69 -9.76 20.46
C SER A 2 -20.37 -11.12 20.41
N GLY A 3 -20.86 -11.63 21.54
CA GLY A 3 -21.50 -12.94 21.63
C GLY A 3 -21.25 -13.63 22.97
N ALA A 4 -21.79 -14.84 23.12
CA ALA A 4 -21.65 -15.64 24.34
C ALA A 4 -20.19 -16.11 24.58
N ASP A 5 -19.41 -16.22 23.50
CA ASP A 5 -18.00 -16.61 23.47
C ASP A 5 -17.06 -15.41 23.27
N GLU A 6 -17.55 -14.17 23.37
CA GLU A 6 -16.80 -12.96 23.04
C GLU A 6 -15.42 -12.92 23.71
N GLN A 7 -15.35 -13.30 24.98
CA GLN A 7 -14.12 -13.23 25.75
C GLN A 7 -13.10 -14.30 25.32
N GLU A 8 -13.56 -15.51 25.02
CA GLU A 8 -12.73 -16.60 24.50
C GLU A 8 -12.24 -16.28 23.08
N ALA A 9 -13.14 -15.83 22.21
CA ALA A 9 -12.83 -15.42 20.85
C ALA A 9 -11.84 -14.23 20.84
N HIS A 10 -12.02 -13.24 21.71
CA HIS A 10 -11.09 -12.13 21.87
C HIS A 10 -9.71 -12.61 22.32
N GLN A 11 -9.65 -13.52 23.29
CA GLN A 11 -8.38 -14.07 23.78
C GLN A 11 -7.66 -14.85 22.68
N ARG A 12 -8.37 -15.73 21.97
CA ARG A 12 -7.80 -16.50 20.85
C ARG A 12 -7.31 -15.61 19.72
N LEU A 13 -8.09 -14.60 19.33
CA LEU A 13 -7.70 -13.65 18.29
C LEU A 13 -6.50 -12.81 18.72
N SER A 14 -6.47 -12.35 19.97
CA SER A 14 -5.35 -11.57 20.51
C SER A 14 -4.05 -12.37 20.55
N GLN A 15 -4.14 -13.67 20.84
CA GLN A 15 -3.01 -14.57 20.79
C GLN A 15 -2.57 -14.80 19.34
N TRP A 16 -3.52 -15.09 18.45
CA TRP A 16 -3.23 -15.28 17.02
C TRP A 16 -2.54 -14.06 16.41
N LEU A 17 -3.05 -12.85 16.64
CA LEU A 17 -2.48 -11.59 16.13
C LEU A 17 -1.05 -11.34 16.62
N ARG A 18 -0.71 -11.84 17.80
CA ARG A 18 0.62 -11.65 18.41
C ARG A 18 1.62 -12.70 17.96
N ASP A 19 1.18 -13.96 17.88
CA ASP A 19 2.08 -15.10 17.80
C ASP A 19 2.04 -15.81 16.44
N GLU A 20 0.93 -15.74 15.70
CA GLU A 20 0.72 -16.48 14.44
C GLU A 20 0.64 -15.56 13.23
N PHE A 21 -0.05 -14.42 13.34
CA PHE A 21 -0.21 -13.45 12.26
C PHE A 21 1.11 -12.90 11.72
N PRO A 22 2.14 -12.58 12.53
CA PRO A 22 3.42 -12.11 12.01
C PRO A 22 4.15 -13.13 11.11
N HIS A 23 3.71 -14.39 11.10
CA HIS A 23 4.33 -15.48 10.35
C HIS A 23 3.40 -16.04 9.26
N CYS A 24 2.31 -15.35 8.91
CA CYS A 24 1.33 -15.85 7.94
C CYS A 24 1.67 -15.56 6.47
N ASP A 25 2.88 -15.13 6.16
CA ASP A 25 3.34 -14.68 4.83
C ASP A 25 3.59 -15.82 3.82
N ALA A 26 3.09 -17.03 4.11
CA ALA A 26 3.16 -18.14 3.18
C ALA A 26 2.32 -17.84 1.92
N PRO A 27 2.80 -18.20 0.71
CA PRO A 27 2.03 -18.02 -0.52
C PRO A 27 0.65 -18.67 -0.44
N LEU A 28 -0.37 -17.95 -0.92
CA LEU A 28 -1.72 -18.51 -1.02
C LEU A 28 -1.71 -19.74 -1.93
N ALA A 29 -2.50 -20.75 -1.56
CA ALA A 29 -2.67 -21.93 -2.40
C ALA A 29 -3.24 -21.52 -3.78
N GLU A 30 -2.63 -22.05 -4.85
CA GLU A 30 -3.14 -21.82 -6.20
C GLU A 30 -4.57 -22.36 -6.35
N VAL A 31 -5.49 -21.48 -6.72
CA VAL A 31 -6.87 -21.86 -7.07
C VAL A 31 -6.86 -22.38 -8.50
N LYS A 32 -7.11 -23.69 -8.65
CA LYS A 32 -6.93 -24.45 -9.90
C LYS A 32 -8.02 -24.23 -10.96
N SER A 33 -9.04 -23.44 -10.69
CA SER A 33 -10.20 -23.26 -11.58
C SER A 33 -10.82 -21.88 -11.41
N ASP A 34 -10.97 -21.15 -12.52
CA ASP A 34 -11.79 -19.93 -12.62
C ASP A 34 -13.23 -20.24 -13.07
N GLU A 35 -13.60 -21.52 -13.22
CA GLU A 35 -14.98 -21.89 -13.57
C GLU A 35 -15.92 -21.69 -12.38
N LEU A 36 -16.89 -20.79 -12.56
CA LEU A 36 -17.92 -20.51 -11.56
C LEU A 36 -18.94 -21.65 -11.51
N GLU A 37 -18.91 -22.44 -10.45
CA GLU A 37 -19.92 -23.47 -10.22
C GLU A 37 -21.34 -22.86 -10.06
N PRO A 38 -22.37 -23.54 -10.57
CA PRO A 38 -23.76 -23.10 -10.42
C PRO A 38 -24.17 -23.07 -8.95
N LEU A 39 -25.09 -22.17 -8.60
CA LEU A 39 -25.62 -22.08 -7.24
C LEU A 39 -26.43 -23.34 -6.89
N PRO A 40 -26.37 -23.81 -5.63
CA PRO A 40 -27.31 -24.82 -5.16
C PRO A 40 -28.76 -24.33 -5.32
N VAL A 41 -29.68 -25.22 -5.74
CA VAL A 41 -31.10 -24.90 -5.98
C VAL A 41 -31.76 -24.26 -4.77
N SER A 42 -31.44 -24.71 -3.56
CA SER A 42 -31.93 -24.13 -2.31
C SER A 42 -31.57 -22.65 -2.17
N LEU A 43 -30.37 -22.25 -2.60
CA LEU A 43 -29.86 -20.89 -2.55
C LEU A 43 -30.45 -20.05 -3.68
N THR A 44 -30.61 -20.63 -4.88
CA THR A 44 -31.31 -20.00 -6.01
C THR A 44 -32.75 -19.62 -5.63
N ASN A 45 -33.48 -20.51 -4.95
CA ASN A 45 -34.87 -20.27 -4.55
C ASN A 45 -35.05 -19.14 -3.54
N LEU A 46 -34.01 -18.81 -2.77
CA LEU A 46 -34.04 -17.68 -1.82
C LEU A 46 -33.88 -16.32 -2.51
N ASN A 47 -33.55 -16.31 -3.80
CA ASN A 47 -33.30 -15.12 -4.61
C ASN A 47 -32.43 -14.04 -3.91
N PRO A 48 -31.25 -14.39 -3.37
CA PRO A 48 -30.41 -13.40 -2.70
C PRO A 48 -29.66 -12.52 -3.71
N GLN A 49 -29.19 -11.37 -3.24
CA GLN A 49 -28.19 -10.58 -3.98
C GLN A 49 -26.84 -11.29 -3.89
N ILE A 50 -26.27 -11.68 -5.04
CA ILE A 50 -25.02 -12.44 -5.11
C ILE A 50 -23.99 -11.65 -5.90
N ILE A 51 -22.79 -11.53 -5.34
CA ILE A 51 -21.59 -11.04 -6.03
C ILE A 51 -20.66 -12.24 -6.20
N ARG A 52 -20.34 -12.57 -7.45
CA ARG A 52 -19.35 -13.62 -7.76
C ARG A 52 -17.96 -12.98 -7.87
N ALA A 53 -16.96 -13.62 -7.28
CA ALA A 53 -15.58 -13.14 -7.28
C ALA A 53 -14.60 -14.33 -7.36
N ARG A 54 -13.32 -14.05 -7.61
CA ARG A 54 -12.25 -15.04 -7.55
C ARG A 54 -11.92 -15.35 -6.09
N THR A 55 -12.00 -16.61 -5.69
CA THR A 55 -11.64 -17.05 -4.35
C THR A 55 -10.13 -16.94 -4.17
N VAL A 56 -9.68 -16.35 -3.05
CA VAL A 56 -8.25 -16.25 -2.69
C VAL A 56 -7.91 -17.07 -1.44
N CYS A 57 -8.90 -17.36 -0.59
CA CYS A 57 -8.78 -18.22 0.57
C CYS A 57 -10.13 -18.96 0.80
N SER A 58 -10.07 -20.21 1.24
CA SER A 58 -11.26 -21.00 1.58
C SER A 58 -11.83 -20.60 2.92
N GLY A 59 -13.16 -20.57 3.04
CA GLY A 59 -13.84 -20.34 4.32
C GLY A 59 -15.18 -19.65 4.13
N SER A 60 -15.82 -19.34 5.26
CA SER A 60 -17.05 -18.54 5.30
C SER A 60 -16.90 -17.45 6.35
N ALA A 61 -17.24 -16.22 6.00
CA ALA A 61 -17.23 -15.07 6.91
C ALA A 61 -18.58 -14.35 6.86
N GLY A 62 -18.99 -13.82 8.02
CA GLY A 62 -20.14 -12.92 8.15
C GLY A 62 -19.71 -11.69 8.95
N GLY A 63 -20.14 -10.50 8.54
CA GLY A 63 -19.71 -9.27 9.18
C GLY A 63 -20.38 -8.02 8.61
N ILE A 64 -19.95 -6.86 9.11
CA ILE A 64 -20.37 -5.55 8.61
C ILE A 64 -19.41 -5.13 7.51
N LEU A 65 -19.95 -4.64 6.39
CA LEU A 65 -19.15 -4.07 5.33
C LEU A 65 -18.57 -2.72 5.80
N THR A 66 -17.28 -2.71 6.10
CA THR A 66 -16.54 -1.50 6.42
C THR A 66 -15.77 -1.06 5.17
N PRO A 67 -16.11 0.08 4.56
CA PRO A 67 -15.34 0.60 3.45
C PRO A 67 -13.96 1.02 3.96
N ILE A 68 -12.92 0.43 3.41
CA ILE A 68 -11.54 0.90 3.58
C ILE A 68 -11.23 1.71 2.33
N SER A 69 -11.02 3.01 2.49
CA SER A 69 -10.55 3.86 1.39
C SER A 69 -9.07 3.58 1.16
N SER A 70 -8.70 3.22 -0.07
CA SER A 70 -7.30 3.20 -0.47
C SER A 70 -6.73 4.62 -0.44
N LEU A 71 -5.46 4.75 -0.09
CA LEU A 71 -4.70 5.97 -0.26
C LEU A 71 -4.84 6.48 -1.70
N ASP A 72 -5.35 7.69 -1.90
CA ASP A 72 -5.35 8.37 -3.19
C ASP A 72 -4.54 9.66 -3.09
N LEU A 73 -3.36 9.65 -3.72
CA LEU A 73 -2.46 10.81 -3.79
C LEU A 73 -3.11 12.00 -4.50
N ASN A 74 -4.16 11.76 -5.30
CA ASN A 74 -4.91 12.82 -5.98
C ASN A 74 -6.05 13.39 -5.13
N ALA A 75 -6.35 12.79 -3.97
CA ALA A 75 -7.43 13.20 -3.08
C ALA A 75 -6.94 13.80 -1.74
N LEU A 76 -5.67 14.21 -1.65
CA LEU A 76 -5.02 14.72 -0.43
C LEU A 76 -5.50 16.12 0.03
N GLY A 77 -6.48 16.71 -0.65
CA GLY A 77 -6.95 18.07 -0.40
C GLY A 77 -5.89 19.13 -0.77
N ASN A 78 -5.94 20.28 -0.10
CA ASN A 78 -4.96 21.35 -0.37
C ASN A 78 -3.56 20.91 0.05
N LEU A 79 -2.58 20.93 -0.85
CA LEU A 79 -1.19 20.61 -0.52
C LEU A 79 -0.51 21.78 0.22
N PRO A 80 0.46 21.50 1.12
CA PRO A 80 1.29 22.53 1.74
C PRO A 80 1.94 23.44 0.69
N ALA A 81 1.90 24.76 0.94
CA ALA A 81 2.55 25.74 0.08
C ALA A 81 4.08 25.61 0.13
N ALA A 82 4.74 25.94 -0.97
CA ALA A 82 6.19 25.91 -1.08
C ALA A 82 6.84 26.92 -0.12
N LYS A 83 7.90 26.46 0.55
CA LYS A 83 8.88 27.31 1.23
C LYS A 83 9.95 27.76 0.22
N GLY A 84 11.05 28.33 0.71
CA GLY A 84 12.21 28.63 -0.14
C GLY A 84 12.82 27.36 -0.73
N VAL A 85 13.31 27.44 -1.97
CA VAL A 85 13.85 26.30 -2.73
C VAL A 85 14.88 25.51 -1.93
N ASP A 86 15.82 26.18 -1.26
CA ASP A 86 16.85 25.51 -0.44
C ASP A 86 16.25 24.71 0.72
N ALA A 87 15.17 25.23 1.34
CA ALA A 87 14.50 24.56 2.45
C ALA A 87 13.70 23.35 1.96
N GLU A 88 13.04 23.45 0.81
CA GLU A 88 12.33 22.33 0.19
C GLU A 88 13.32 21.25 -0.27
N GLN A 89 14.41 21.60 -0.95
CA GLN A 89 15.44 20.63 -1.36
C GLN A 89 16.04 19.91 -0.15
N SER A 90 16.37 20.66 0.92
CA SER A 90 16.90 20.03 2.15
C SER A 90 15.88 19.10 2.81
N ALA A 91 14.60 19.50 2.86
CA ALA A 91 13.54 18.66 3.39
C ALA A 91 13.34 17.37 2.56
N LEU A 92 13.36 17.49 1.24
CA LEU A 92 13.23 16.36 0.31
C LEU A 92 14.38 15.35 0.47
N GLU A 93 15.62 15.83 0.46
CA GLU A 93 16.83 15.00 0.61
C GLU A 93 16.88 14.29 1.97
N ASN A 94 16.55 15.02 3.04
CA ASN A 94 16.44 14.43 4.37
C ASN A 94 15.31 13.40 4.43
N GLY A 95 14.16 13.70 3.82
CA GLY A 95 13.02 12.79 3.74
C GLY A 95 13.36 11.48 3.03
N LEU A 96 13.97 11.56 1.84
CA LEU A 96 14.43 10.38 1.08
C LEU A 96 15.43 9.54 1.88
N THR A 97 16.38 10.19 2.55
CA THR A 97 17.37 9.53 3.42
C THR A 97 16.68 8.78 4.56
N LEU A 98 15.67 9.37 5.20
CA LEU A 98 14.94 8.75 6.30
C LEU A 98 14.05 7.60 5.82
N VAL A 99 13.35 7.76 4.69
CA VAL A 99 12.56 6.67 4.07
C VAL A 99 13.45 5.47 3.78
N LEU A 100 14.60 5.67 3.13
CA LEU A 100 15.54 4.59 2.83
C LEU A 100 16.02 3.88 4.10
N LYS A 101 16.46 4.64 5.11
CA LYS A 101 16.90 4.06 6.40
C LYS A 101 15.80 3.26 7.09
N ASN A 102 14.56 3.75 7.07
CA ASN A 102 13.42 3.06 7.68
C ASN A 102 13.10 1.76 6.94
N ILE A 103 13.20 1.74 5.61
CA ILE A 103 13.04 0.51 4.82
C ILE A 103 14.17 -0.48 5.13
N GLU A 104 15.43 -0.02 5.12
CA GLU A 104 16.60 -0.86 5.44
C GLU A 104 16.53 -1.44 6.85
N PHE A 105 16.04 -0.66 7.82
CA PHE A 105 15.84 -1.15 9.18
C PHE A 105 14.77 -2.24 9.26
N ARG A 106 13.62 -2.06 8.58
CA ARG A 106 12.56 -3.07 8.52
C ARG A 106 13.00 -4.35 7.81
N LEU A 107 13.88 -4.24 6.81
CA LEU A 107 14.44 -5.39 6.09
C LEU A 107 15.25 -6.32 6.99
N LEU A 108 15.82 -5.85 8.10
CA LEU A 108 16.65 -6.67 8.99
C LEU A 108 15.89 -7.79 9.70
N ASP A 109 14.57 -7.64 9.86
CA ASP A 109 13.70 -8.57 10.60
C ASP A 109 12.54 -9.09 9.74
N SER A 110 12.57 -8.83 8.43
CA SER A 110 11.53 -9.30 7.49
C SER A 110 11.96 -10.57 6.76
N ASP A 111 11.02 -11.49 6.55
CA ASP A 111 11.19 -12.68 5.72
C ASP A 111 10.11 -12.76 4.62
N GLY A 112 10.22 -13.79 3.77
CA GLY A 112 9.21 -14.15 2.78
C GLY A 112 8.75 -13.00 1.86
N ALA A 113 7.44 -12.88 1.69
CA ALA A 113 6.81 -11.90 0.81
C ALA A 113 7.02 -10.45 1.28
N THR A 114 7.04 -10.23 2.60
CA THR A 114 7.27 -8.90 3.19
C THR A 114 8.64 -8.35 2.80
N SER A 115 9.69 -9.19 2.83
CA SER A 115 11.03 -8.80 2.39
C SER A 115 11.06 -8.39 0.92
N ALA A 116 10.41 -9.15 0.03
CA ALA A 116 10.35 -8.83 -1.40
C ALA A 116 9.68 -7.47 -1.68
N ILE A 117 8.62 -7.14 -0.95
CA ILE A 117 7.94 -5.83 -1.04
C ILE A 117 8.88 -4.72 -0.55
N LEU A 118 9.55 -4.91 0.58
CA LEU A 118 10.48 -3.91 1.12
C LEU A 118 11.71 -3.70 0.22
N GLU A 119 12.22 -4.75 -0.43
CA GLU A 119 13.28 -4.63 -1.44
C GLU A 119 12.83 -3.82 -2.65
N ALA A 120 11.58 -4.02 -3.11
CA ALA A 120 11.00 -3.20 -4.16
C ALA A 120 10.92 -1.73 -3.71
N HIS A 121 10.38 -1.45 -2.53
CA HIS A 121 10.35 -0.09 -1.97
C HIS A 121 11.74 0.53 -1.86
N ARG A 122 12.74 -0.23 -1.39
CA ARG A 122 14.14 0.22 -1.31
C ARG A 122 14.70 0.58 -2.67
N SER A 123 14.43 -0.25 -3.69
CA SER A 123 14.83 -0.01 -5.06
C SER A 123 14.25 1.29 -5.62
N LEU A 124 12.98 1.61 -5.34
CA LEU A 124 12.36 2.85 -5.79
C LEU A 124 12.84 4.08 -5.02
N ALA A 125 12.91 3.98 -3.68
CA ALA A 125 13.37 5.08 -2.85
C ALA A 125 14.83 5.48 -3.14
N GLY A 126 15.65 4.53 -3.63
CA GLY A 126 17.01 4.74 -4.09
C GLY A 126 17.14 5.02 -5.59
N ASP A 127 16.03 5.07 -6.35
CA ASP A 127 16.06 5.29 -7.79
C ASP A 127 16.46 6.73 -8.12
N THR A 128 17.43 6.86 -9.02
CA THR A 128 17.98 8.17 -9.39
C THR A 128 16.99 8.97 -10.23
N SER A 129 16.23 8.33 -11.11
CA SER A 129 15.25 9.00 -11.97
C SER A 129 14.12 9.60 -11.14
N LEU A 130 13.62 8.86 -10.14
CA LEU A 130 12.62 9.37 -9.20
C LEU A 130 13.16 10.59 -8.43
N ARG A 131 14.38 10.49 -7.90
CA ARG A 131 15.02 11.59 -7.16
C ARG A 131 15.22 12.82 -8.04
N GLU A 132 15.70 12.66 -9.26
CA GLU A 132 15.90 13.77 -10.21
C GLU A 132 14.59 14.44 -10.56
N HIS A 133 13.51 13.68 -10.81
CA HIS A 133 12.20 14.24 -11.11
C HIS A 133 11.62 15.03 -9.92
N LEU A 134 11.78 14.53 -8.69
CA LEU A 134 11.39 15.25 -7.46
C LEU A 134 12.18 16.56 -7.30
N LEU A 135 13.50 16.52 -7.45
CA LEU A 135 14.36 17.70 -7.34
C LEU A 135 14.07 18.72 -8.43
N ALA A 136 13.77 18.28 -9.66
CA ALA A 136 13.40 19.16 -10.76
C ALA A 136 12.09 19.92 -10.44
N GLY A 137 11.10 19.23 -9.88
CA GLY A 137 9.85 19.85 -9.42
C GLY A 137 10.08 20.93 -8.37
N VAL A 138 10.85 20.61 -7.33
CA VAL A 138 11.20 21.58 -6.27
C VAL A 138 12.00 22.77 -6.84
N SER A 139 12.94 22.50 -7.75
CA SER A 139 13.73 23.55 -8.41
C SER A 139 12.87 24.47 -9.29
N ALA A 140 11.75 23.96 -9.81
CA ALA A 140 10.75 24.74 -10.53
C ALA A 140 9.80 25.53 -9.62
N GLY A 141 9.98 25.45 -8.30
CA GLY A 141 9.21 26.20 -7.30
C GLY A 141 8.02 25.44 -6.69
N LEU A 142 7.88 24.14 -6.95
CA LEU A 142 6.89 23.31 -6.28
C LEU A 142 7.29 23.08 -4.81
N SER A 143 6.31 22.91 -3.94
CA SER A 143 6.57 22.34 -2.60
C SER A 143 6.99 20.87 -2.71
N CYS A 144 7.63 20.31 -1.68
CA CYS A 144 7.90 18.87 -1.66
C CYS A 144 6.61 18.06 -1.88
N ALA A 145 5.49 18.45 -1.28
CA ALA A 145 4.23 17.73 -1.45
C ALA A 145 3.74 17.73 -2.91
N GLU A 146 3.79 18.88 -3.58
CA GLU A 146 3.42 19.01 -4.99
C GLU A 146 4.36 18.22 -5.91
N ALA A 147 5.66 18.33 -5.67
CA ALA A 147 6.66 17.57 -6.41
C ALA A 147 6.46 16.05 -6.24
N ILE A 148 6.16 15.59 -5.03
CA ILE A 148 5.91 14.18 -4.74
C ILE A 148 4.67 13.66 -5.46
N VAL A 149 3.54 14.37 -5.38
CA VAL A 149 2.31 13.96 -6.06
C VAL A 149 2.51 13.95 -7.58
N THR A 150 3.20 14.96 -8.12
CA THR A 150 3.49 15.06 -9.56
C THR A 150 4.39 13.90 -10.02
N SER A 151 5.47 13.61 -9.28
CA SER A 151 6.36 12.48 -9.58
C SER A 151 5.65 11.14 -9.46
N ALA A 152 4.84 10.94 -8.42
CA ALA A 152 4.08 9.71 -8.25
C ALA A 152 3.16 9.45 -9.45
N ASN A 153 2.40 10.46 -9.88
CA ASN A 153 1.52 10.35 -11.04
C ASN A 153 2.30 10.05 -12.33
N HIS A 154 3.42 10.74 -12.55
CA HIS A 154 4.29 10.51 -13.72
C HIS A 154 4.75 9.05 -13.81
N PHE A 155 5.39 8.54 -12.76
CA PHE A 155 5.93 7.17 -12.77
C PHE A 155 4.83 6.10 -12.73
N CYS A 156 3.70 6.34 -12.06
CA CYS A 156 2.55 5.44 -12.12
C CYS A 156 2.02 5.30 -13.54
N GLU A 157 1.90 6.41 -14.29
CA GLU A 157 1.47 6.37 -15.69
C GLU A 157 2.48 5.64 -16.59
N GLU A 158 3.77 5.90 -16.40
CA GLU A 158 4.82 5.21 -17.17
C GLU A 158 4.82 3.70 -16.90
N PHE A 159 4.70 3.30 -15.64
CA PHE A 159 4.70 1.90 -15.23
C PHE A 159 3.45 1.18 -15.76
N ALA A 160 2.28 1.81 -15.68
CA ALA A 160 1.04 1.27 -16.23
C ALA A 160 1.07 1.09 -17.75
N ARG A 161 1.82 1.92 -18.48
CA ARG A 161 2.01 1.83 -19.94
C ARG A 161 3.12 0.87 -20.35
N SER A 162 3.93 0.38 -19.40
CA SER A 162 5.03 -0.54 -19.68
C SER A 162 4.53 -1.86 -20.23
N SER A 163 5.30 -2.50 -21.13
CA SER A 163 5.03 -3.87 -21.58
C SER A 163 5.48 -4.93 -20.56
N SER A 164 6.14 -4.52 -19.48
CA SER A 164 6.59 -5.40 -18.41
C SER A 164 5.48 -5.54 -17.37
N SER A 165 4.95 -6.76 -17.21
CA SER A 165 3.97 -7.07 -16.16
C SER A 165 4.52 -6.73 -14.77
N TYR A 166 5.83 -6.99 -14.57
CA TYR A 166 6.53 -6.60 -13.35
C TYR A 166 6.43 -5.09 -13.09
N LEU A 167 6.71 -4.23 -14.07
CA LEU A 167 6.61 -2.77 -13.85
C LEU A 167 5.16 -2.31 -13.65
N GLN A 168 4.19 -2.93 -14.33
CA GLN A 168 2.77 -2.63 -14.13
C GLN A 168 2.33 -2.94 -12.69
N GLU A 169 2.78 -4.06 -12.14
CA GLU A 169 2.52 -4.44 -10.74
C GLU A 169 3.17 -3.46 -9.75
N ARG A 170 4.31 -2.88 -10.11
CA ARG A 170 5.06 -1.92 -9.28
C ARG A 170 4.52 -0.50 -9.25
N ALA A 171 3.47 -0.18 -9.99
CA ALA A 171 2.84 1.15 -9.91
C ALA A 171 2.31 1.44 -8.49
N LEU A 172 1.89 0.41 -7.74
CA LEU A 172 1.47 0.55 -6.34
C LEU A 172 2.65 0.90 -5.43
N ASP A 173 3.80 0.26 -5.60
CA ASP A 173 5.03 0.54 -4.84
C ASP A 173 5.44 2.01 -4.94
N VAL A 174 5.32 2.62 -6.13
CA VAL A 174 5.62 4.04 -6.35
C VAL A 174 4.74 4.92 -5.46
N ARG A 175 3.44 4.64 -5.41
CA ARG A 175 2.49 5.39 -4.59
C ARG A 175 2.82 5.25 -3.11
N ASP A 176 3.14 4.05 -2.67
CA ASP A 176 3.45 3.75 -1.27
C ASP A 176 4.75 4.44 -0.82
N VAL A 177 5.79 4.43 -1.65
CA VAL A 177 7.05 5.13 -1.37
C VAL A 177 6.84 6.64 -1.35
N CYS A 178 6.12 7.20 -2.33
CA CYS A 178 5.81 8.62 -2.36
C CYS A 178 4.98 9.06 -1.16
N PHE A 179 4.06 8.23 -0.68
CA PHE A 179 3.28 8.53 0.51
C PHE A 179 4.09 8.46 1.80
N GLN A 180 4.95 7.44 1.94
CA GLN A 180 5.89 7.39 3.06
C GLN A 180 6.78 8.64 3.07
N LEU A 181 7.19 9.14 1.90
CA LEU A 181 7.95 10.39 1.81
C LEU A 181 7.15 11.62 2.26
N LEU A 182 5.87 11.72 1.90
CA LEU A 182 4.98 12.77 2.43
C LEU A 182 4.89 12.71 3.96
N GLN A 183 4.71 11.52 4.52
CA GLN A 183 4.64 11.31 5.96
C GLN A 183 5.96 11.65 6.67
N GLN A 184 7.11 11.32 6.08
CA GLN A 184 8.40 11.69 6.66
C GLN A 184 8.62 13.20 6.69
N ILE A 185 8.20 13.92 5.64
CA ILE A 185 8.43 15.37 5.53
C ILE A 185 7.42 16.17 6.37
N TYR A 186 6.15 15.76 6.40
CA TYR A 186 5.06 16.56 6.96
C TYR A 186 4.32 15.90 8.14
N GLY A 187 4.61 14.64 8.43
CA GLY A 187 4.01 13.87 9.53
C GLY A 187 2.72 13.14 9.16
N GLU A 188 2.49 12.01 9.82
CA GLU A 188 1.29 11.16 9.65
C GLU A 188 -0.01 11.88 10.04
N GLN A 189 0.03 12.86 10.96
CA GLN A 189 -1.17 13.65 11.27
C GLN A 189 -1.64 14.49 10.08
N ARG A 190 -0.72 14.90 9.21
CA ARG A 190 -1.05 15.69 8.02
C ARG A 190 -1.43 14.80 6.85
N PHE A 191 -0.76 13.67 6.72
CA PHE A 191 -0.97 12.66 5.68
C PHE A 191 -1.22 11.29 6.36
N PRO A 192 -2.45 11.04 6.83
CA PRO A 192 -2.80 9.82 7.57
C PRO A 192 -2.94 8.59 6.68
#